data_AF-A0A8T5N4N8-F1
#
_entry.id   AF-A0A8T5N4N8-F1
#
_cell.length_a   1.000
_cell.length_b   1.000
_cell.length_c   1.000
_cell.angle_alpha   90.00
_cell.angle_beta   90.00
_cell.angle_gamma   90.00
#
_symmetry.space_group_name_H-M   'P 1'
#
loop_
_entity.id
_entity.type
_entity.pdbx_description
1 polymer ?
#
loop_
_entity_poly.entity_id
_entity_poly.type
_entity_poly.pdbx_seq_one_letter_code
_entity_poly.pdbx_strand_id
1 'polypeptide(L)'
;MDWITHYLVAFITGRKLRLDREQMMAITLGALVLDIDIFYYLFPGTIIPVHGTLTHTLLGASILCILAAVAMFVWKKRNFAHIIGLGIVTHLCLDMINTLSIFDAGKGLFFPYSGALFSLADYIPYTNLVWALATSTVFTVSLGMLAKYIYNRDYPWRVWLDERPIVEYWRGFSNYYFHVLPRTVMRYGIRLLTAMLSLSIFLQSSIENGILSEDQQSSE
;
A
#
# COMPACT_ATOMS: atom_id res chain seq x y z
N MET A 1 -14.46 14.65 7.02
CA MET A 1 -13.98 13.26 7.16
C MET A 1 -12.57 13.25 6.67
N ASP A 2 -11.71 12.43 7.25
CA ASP A 2 -10.30 12.40 6.91
C ASP A 2 -10.02 11.52 5.67
N TRP A 3 -8.86 11.73 5.06
CA TRP A 3 -8.37 11.00 3.90
C TRP A 3 -8.27 9.48 4.10
N ILE A 4 -8.06 8.99 5.32
CA ILE A 4 -8.04 7.54 5.59
C ILE A 4 -9.44 6.99 5.46
N THR A 5 -10.46 7.68 5.99
CA THR A 5 -11.86 7.27 5.85
C THR A 5 -12.28 7.25 4.37
N HIS A 6 -11.94 8.29 3.59
CA HIS A 6 -12.19 8.30 2.14
C HIS A 6 -11.53 7.12 1.42
N TYR A 7 -10.26 6.86 1.71
CA TYR A 7 -9.53 5.73 1.14
C TYR A 7 -10.17 4.39 1.48
N LEU A 8 -10.52 4.17 2.75
CA LEU A 8 -11.09 2.91 3.22
C LEU A 8 -12.45 2.64 2.58
N VAL A 9 -13.33 3.64 2.49
CA VAL A 9 -14.63 3.48 1.85
C VAL A 9 -14.48 3.18 0.35
N ALA A 10 -13.58 3.87 -0.34
CA ALA A 10 -13.27 3.58 -1.74
C ALA A 10 -12.70 2.17 -1.92
N PHE A 11 -11.79 1.73 -1.03
CA PHE A 11 -11.24 0.38 -1.02
C PHE A 11 -12.34 -0.67 -0.82
N ILE A 12 -13.19 -0.50 0.20
CA ILE A 12 -14.29 -1.42 0.50
C ILE A 12 -15.26 -1.49 -0.69
N THR A 13 -15.59 -0.35 -1.29
CA THR A 13 -16.46 -0.25 -2.47
C THR A 13 -15.86 -1.02 -3.64
N GLY A 14 -14.59 -0.79 -3.96
CA GLY A 14 -13.90 -1.49 -5.03
C GLY A 14 -13.82 -3.01 -4.80
N ARG A 15 -13.59 -3.45 -3.55
CA ARG A 15 -13.61 -4.88 -3.23
C ARG A 15 -15.01 -5.50 -3.35
N LYS A 16 -16.06 -4.78 -2.99
CA LYS A 16 -17.45 -5.24 -3.17
C LYS A 16 -17.82 -5.38 -4.65
N LEU A 17 -17.31 -4.49 -5.49
CA LEU A 17 -17.46 -4.52 -6.93
C LEU A 17 -16.51 -5.50 -7.65
N ARG A 18 -15.66 -6.20 -6.90
CA ARG A 18 -14.65 -7.15 -7.43
C ARG A 18 -13.72 -6.52 -8.46
N LEU A 19 -13.33 -5.27 -8.22
CA LEU A 19 -12.39 -4.54 -9.07
C LEU A 19 -11.00 -5.19 -9.05
N ASP A 20 -10.35 -5.22 -10.21
CA ASP A 20 -8.96 -5.61 -10.33
C ASP A 20 -8.02 -4.56 -9.69
N ARG A 21 -6.71 -4.84 -9.65
CA ARG A 21 -5.75 -3.93 -8.98
C ARG A 21 -5.73 -2.54 -9.60
N GLU A 22 -5.78 -2.43 -10.93
CA GLU A 22 -5.69 -1.14 -11.62
C GLU A 22 -6.96 -0.32 -11.39
N GLN A 23 -8.11 -0.96 -11.43
CA GLN A 23 -9.41 -0.38 -11.09
C GLN A 23 -9.48 0.02 -9.61
N MET A 24 -8.90 -0.77 -8.70
CA MET A 24 -8.77 -0.42 -7.29
C MET A 24 -7.90 0.84 -7.09
N MET A 25 -6.80 0.96 -7.83
CA MET A 25 -6.00 2.19 -7.84
C MET A 25 -6.82 3.36 -8.37
N ALA A 26 -7.61 3.16 -9.41
CA ALA A 26 -8.45 4.20 -10.01
C ALA A 26 -9.52 4.74 -9.04
N ILE A 27 -10.26 3.86 -8.37
CA ILE A 27 -11.33 4.28 -7.43
C ILE A 27 -10.73 4.95 -6.19
N THR A 28 -9.62 4.41 -5.66
CA THR A 28 -8.96 5.00 -4.49
C THR A 28 -8.29 6.33 -4.81
N LEU A 29 -7.71 6.46 -6.01
CA LEU A 29 -7.20 7.74 -6.52
C LEU A 29 -8.34 8.75 -6.68
N GLY A 30 -9.45 8.36 -7.32
CA GLY A 30 -10.62 9.23 -7.49
C GLY A 30 -11.21 9.72 -6.17
N ALA A 31 -11.17 8.88 -5.12
CA ALA A 31 -11.65 9.25 -3.80
C ALA A 31 -10.67 10.14 -3.00
N LEU A 32 -9.37 10.09 -3.31
CA LEU A 32 -8.33 10.83 -2.60
C LEU A 32 -7.88 12.12 -3.31
N VAL A 33 -8.05 12.20 -4.62
CA VAL A 33 -7.50 13.31 -5.42
C VAL A 33 -8.17 14.66 -5.09
N LEU A 34 -9.38 14.64 -4.55
CA LEU A 34 -10.05 15.83 -4.03
C LEU A 34 -9.65 16.11 -2.57
N ASP A 35 -9.20 15.09 -1.85
CA ASP A 35 -8.80 15.16 -0.44
C ASP A 35 -7.31 15.52 -0.26
N ILE A 36 -6.89 16.63 -0.87
CA ILE A 36 -5.50 17.17 -0.81
C ILE A 36 -5.25 17.90 0.55
N ASP A 37 -6.08 17.63 1.57
CA ASP A 37 -6.01 18.24 2.91
C ASP A 37 -4.63 18.09 3.58
N ILE A 38 -3.85 17.08 3.19
CA ILE A 38 -2.51 16.90 3.73
C ILE A 38 -1.55 18.06 3.39
N PHE A 39 -1.75 18.73 2.26
CA PHE A 39 -0.96 19.91 1.88
C PHE A 39 -1.43 21.17 2.61
N TYR A 40 -2.67 21.20 3.12
CA TYR A 40 -3.16 22.27 3.98
C TYR A 40 -2.32 22.38 5.26
N TYR A 41 -1.95 21.25 5.86
CA TYR A 41 -1.10 21.26 7.06
C TYR A 41 0.30 21.83 6.81
N LEU A 42 0.76 21.85 5.54
CA LEU A 42 2.04 22.43 5.16
C LEU A 42 1.95 23.94 4.91
N PHE A 43 0.79 24.47 4.49
CA PHE A 43 0.61 25.89 4.12
C PHE A 43 -0.79 26.44 4.50
N PRO A 44 -1.11 26.58 5.80
CA PRO A 44 -2.47 26.90 6.24
C PRO A 44 -2.94 28.30 5.82
N GLY A 45 -2.06 29.31 5.73
CA GLY A 45 -2.48 30.69 5.44
C GLY A 45 -2.93 30.98 4.01
N THR A 46 -2.57 30.12 3.04
CA THR A 46 -2.73 30.43 1.60
C THR A 46 -3.63 29.42 0.89
N ILE A 47 -3.63 28.17 1.34
CA ILE A 47 -4.27 27.07 0.62
C ILE A 47 -5.72 26.84 1.07
N ILE A 48 -6.10 27.17 2.31
CA ILE A 48 -7.45 26.91 2.86
C ILE A 48 -8.60 27.45 1.97
N PRO A 49 -8.59 28.74 1.56
CA PRO A 49 -9.73 29.29 0.81
C PRO A 49 -9.80 28.72 -0.62
N VAL A 50 -8.64 28.47 -1.21
CA VAL A 50 -8.49 27.95 -2.57
C VAL A 50 -8.89 26.47 -2.61
N HIS A 51 -8.48 25.69 -1.61
CA HIS A 51 -8.80 24.28 -1.48
C HIS A 51 -10.32 24.09 -1.38
N GLY A 52 -10.98 24.71 -0.39
CA GLY A 52 -12.42 24.55 -0.18
C GLY A 52 -13.28 24.89 -1.41
N THR A 53 -12.80 25.80 -2.25
CA THR A 53 -13.49 26.25 -3.47
C THR A 53 -13.19 25.38 -4.70
N LEU A 54 -12.06 24.67 -4.72
CA LEU A 54 -11.67 23.85 -5.88
C LEU A 54 -11.94 22.36 -5.69
N THR A 55 -11.80 21.82 -4.48
CA THR A 55 -11.84 20.37 -4.26
C THR A 55 -13.23 19.83 -3.93
N HIS A 56 -14.07 20.62 -3.27
CA HIS A 56 -15.44 20.18 -2.93
C HIS A 56 -16.50 20.72 -3.89
N THR A 57 -16.13 20.94 -5.15
CA THR A 57 -17.00 21.57 -6.14
C THR A 57 -17.13 20.76 -7.41
N LEU A 58 -18.24 20.95 -8.12
CA LEU A 58 -18.48 20.34 -9.42
C LEU A 58 -17.38 20.71 -10.42
N LEU A 59 -16.78 21.90 -10.33
CA LEU A 59 -15.63 22.26 -11.15
C LEU A 59 -14.46 21.30 -10.97
N GLY A 60 -14.02 21.10 -9.72
CA GLY A 60 -12.92 20.20 -9.40
C GLY A 60 -13.20 18.77 -9.86
N ALA A 61 -14.40 18.28 -9.55
CA ALA A 61 -14.86 16.97 -10.00
C ALA A 61 -14.83 16.86 -11.54
N SER A 62 -15.29 17.89 -12.26
CA SER A 62 -15.33 17.91 -13.72
C SER A 62 -13.93 17.92 -14.33
N ILE A 63 -13.02 18.75 -13.81
CA ILE A 63 -11.62 18.80 -14.27
C ILE A 63 -10.96 17.44 -14.10
N LEU A 64 -11.13 16.79 -12.94
CA LEU A 64 -10.58 15.47 -12.70
C LEU A 64 -11.18 14.39 -13.59
N CYS A 65 -12.49 14.43 -13.83
CA CYS A 65 -13.14 13.54 -14.78
C CYS A 65 -12.59 13.71 -16.21
N ILE A 66 -12.32 14.96 -16.64
CA ILE A 66 -11.69 15.24 -17.93
C ILE A 66 -10.26 14.69 -17.97
N LEU A 67 -9.45 14.94 -16.94
CA LEU A 67 -8.09 14.40 -16.84
C LEU A 67 -8.08 12.87 -16.87
N ALA A 68 -9.03 12.24 -16.16
CA ALA A 68 -9.23 10.79 -16.17
C ALA A 68 -9.64 10.28 -17.57
N ALA A 69 -10.49 11.01 -18.30
CA ALA A 69 -10.90 10.67 -19.66
C ALA A 69 -9.74 10.80 -20.65
N VAL A 70 -8.89 11.82 -20.51
CA VAL A 70 -7.67 11.97 -21.32
C VAL A 70 -6.68 10.84 -21.03
N ALA A 71 -6.46 10.52 -19.76
CA ALA A 71 -5.66 9.37 -19.33
C ALA A 71 -6.18 8.05 -19.94
N MET A 72 -7.49 7.83 -19.96
CA MET A 72 -8.11 6.68 -20.63
C MET A 72 -7.80 6.64 -22.12
N PHE A 73 -7.94 7.78 -22.81
CA PHE A 73 -7.73 7.88 -24.25
C PHE A 73 -6.28 7.50 -24.60
N VAL A 74 -5.32 8.02 -23.84
CA VAL A 74 -3.89 7.74 -24.04
C VAL A 74 -3.54 6.29 -23.70
N TRP A 75 -4.06 5.74 -22.61
CA TRP A 75 -3.68 4.41 -22.12
C TRP A 75 -4.61 3.26 -22.56
N LYS A 76 -5.64 3.55 -23.38
CA LYS A 76 -6.63 2.58 -23.90
C LYS A 76 -7.29 1.71 -22.82
N LYS A 77 -7.39 2.20 -21.58
CA LYS A 77 -8.00 1.46 -20.47
C LYS A 77 -9.51 1.66 -20.45
N ARG A 78 -10.25 0.63 -20.86
CA ARG A 78 -11.72 0.65 -20.86
C ARG A 78 -12.24 0.78 -19.43
N ASN A 79 -13.27 1.61 -19.23
CA ASN A 79 -13.97 1.86 -17.96
C ASN A 79 -13.20 2.62 -16.85
N PHE A 80 -11.94 3.03 -17.04
CA PHE A 80 -11.14 3.66 -15.98
C PHE A 80 -11.72 4.98 -15.44
N ALA A 81 -12.22 5.87 -16.30
CA ALA A 81 -12.83 7.14 -15.87
C ALA A 81 -14.17 6.92 -15.15
N HIS A 82 -14.92 5.87 -15.48
CA HIS A 82 -16.14 5.54 -14.73
C HIS A 82 -15.80 5.13 -13.30
N ILE A 83 -14.69 4.39 -13.14
CA ILE A 83 -14.19 3.96 -11.83
C ILE A 83 -13.64 5.15 -11.02
N ILE A 84 -12.89 6.06 -11.66
CA ILE A 84 -12.45 7.32 -11.02
C ILE A 84 -13.65 8.16 -10.62
N GLY A 85 -14.63 8.32 -11.52
CA GLY A 85 -15.88 9.04 -11.26
C GLY A 85 -16.63 8.44 -10.08
N LEU A 86 -16.68 7.10 -9.96
CA LEU A 86 -17.23 6.44 -8.79
C LEU A 86 -16.45 6.80 -7.52
N GLY A 87 -15.12 6.84 -7.57
CA GLY A 87 -14.28 7.31 -6.46
C GLY A 87 -14.62 8.74 -6.03
N ILE A 88 -14.73 9.66 -6.99
CA ILE A 88 -15.13 11.06 -6.77
C ILE A 88 -16.51 11.14 -6.14
N VAL A 89 -17.49 10.37 -6.64
CA VAL A 89 -18.84 10.32 -6.06
C VAL A 89 -18.80 9.81 -4.62
N THR A 90 -18.03 8.76 -4.33
CA THR A 90 -17.90 8.28 -2.94
C THR A 90 -17.28 9.34 -2.03
N HIS A 91 -16.30 10.10 -2.51
CA HIS A 91 -15.71 11.22 -1.77
C HIS A 91 -16.74 12.31 -1.49
N LEU A 92 -17.43 12.81 -2.51
CA LEU A 92 -18.44 13.86 -2.34
C LEU A 92 -19.57 13.40 -1.41
N CYS A 93 -20.02 12.15 -1.49
CA CYS A 93 -21.03 11.60 -0.58
C CYS A 93 -20.58 11.61 0.88
N LEU A 94 -19.32 11.27 1.17
CA LEU A 94 -18.77 11.31 2.52
C LEU A 94 -18.61 12.74 3.02
N ASP A 95 -18.24 13.66 2.13
CA ASP A 95 -18.16 15.08 2.47
C ASP A 95 -19.50 15.74 2.73
N MET A 96 -20.54 15.30 2.01
CA MET A 96 -21.91 15.74 2.29
C MET A 96 -22.32 15.41 3.73
N ILE A 97 -21.89 14.27 4.29
CA ILE A 97 -22.17 13.96 5.70
C ILE A 97 -21.57 15.03 6.62
N ASN A 98 -20.38 15.57 6.32
CA ASN A 98 -19.75 16.61 7.16
C ASN A 98 -20.56 17.90 7.20
N THR A 99 -21.32 18.22 6.14
CA THR A 99 -22.18 19.41 6.11
C THR A 99 -23.34 19.35 7.10
N LEU A 100 -23.62 18.18 7.71
CA LEU A 100 -24.56 18.08 8.83
C LEU A 100 -23.99 18.62 10.15
N SER A 101 -22.68 18.83 10.24
CA SER A 101 -21.99 19.30 11.44
C SER A 101 -22.20 20.80 11.67
N ILE A 102 -22.39 21.22 12.92
CA ILE A 102 -22.39 22.65 13.30
C ILE A 102 -21.05 23.37 13.03
N PHE A 103 -19.98 22.62 12.79
CA PHE A 103 -18.65 23.18 12.50
C PHE A 103 -18.42 23.39 11.01
N ASP A 104 -19.37 22.99 10.15
CA ASP A 104 -19.29 23.15 8.70
C ASP A 104 -20.33 24.18 8.24
N ALA A 105 -19.88 25.23 7.55
CA ALA A 105 -20.75 26.27 7.01
C ALA A 105 -21.41 25.88 5.66
N GLY A 106 -21.17 24.66 5.19
CA GLY A 106 -21.62 24.16 3.90
C GLY A 106 -20.53 24.18 2.84
N LYS A 107 -20.82 23.59 1.68
CA LYS A 107 -19.88 23.43 0.56
C LYS A 107 -20.38 24.14 -0.69
N GLY A 108 -19.49 24.80 -1.42
CA GLY A 108 -19.81 25.46 -2.70
C GLY A 108 -20.02 24.49 -3.86
N LEU A 109 -20.88 23.48 -3.70
CA LEU A 109 -20.99 22.32 -4.59
C LEU A 109 -21.13 22.73 -6.07
N PHE A 110 -21.91 23.78 -6.35
CA PHE A 110 -22.23 24.22 -7.70
C PHE A 110 -21.25 25.21 -8.34
N PHE A 111 -20.12 25.50 -7.69
CA PHE A 111 -19.08 26.34 -8.30
C PHE A 111 -18.55 25.69 -9.61
N PRO A 112 -18.37 26.47 -10.71
CA PRO A 112 -18.36 27.93 -10.77
C PRO A 112 -19.70 28.56 -11.20
N TYR A 113 -20.75 27.75 -11.32
CA TYR A 113 -22.07 28.21 -11.79
C TYR A 113 -22.86 28.97 -10.73
N SER A 114 -22.61 28.67 -9.46
CA SER A 114 -23.23 29.35 -8.31
C SER A 114 -22.24 29.47 -7.16
N GLY A 115 -22.28 30.60 -6.46
CA GLY A 115 -21.57 30.83 -5.20
C GLY A 115 -22.36 30.38 -3.96
N ALA A 116 -23.54 29.78 -4.14
CA ALA A 116 -24.36 29.30 -3.04
C ALA A 116 -23.66 28.13 -2.30
N LEU A 117 -23.65 28.21 -0.98
CA LEU A 117 -23.23 27.10 -0.13
C LEU A 117 -24.39 26.14 0.03
N PHE A 118 -24.11 24.86 -0.17
CA PHE A 118 -25.03 23.76 0.06
C PHE A 118 -24.69 23.09 1.38
N SER A 119 -25.70 22.91 2.23
CA SER A 119 -25.56 22.17 3.49
C SER A 119 -26.73 21.22 3.69
N LEU A 120 -26.47 19.96 4.04
CA LEU A 120 -27.55 19.05 4.43
C LEU A 120 -28.23 19.49 5.73
N ALA A 121 -27.55 20.29 6.55
CA ALA A 121 -28.11 20.80 7.80
C ALA A 121 -29.38 21.64 7.57
N ASP A 122 -29.51 22.27 6.40
CA ASP A 122 -30.65 23.12 6.04
C ASP A 122 -31.95 22.31 5.81
N TYR A 123 -31.83 20.99 5.59
CA TYR A 123 -32.94 20.14 5.17
C TYR A 123 -33.33 19.06 6.20
N ILE A 124 -32.51 18.84 7.24
CA ILE A 124 -32.66 17.73 8.16
C ILE A 124 -32.79 18.24 9.60
N PRO A 125 -33.83 17.85 10.37
CA PRO A 125 -33.92 18.19 11.78
C PRO A 125 -32.91 17.41 12.62
N TYR A 126 -32.52 17.94 13.78
CA TYR A 126 -31.56 17.31 14.69
C TYR A 126 -30.21 16.98 14.04
N THR A 127 -29.71 17.91 13.23
CA THR A 127 -28.51 17.77 12.38
C THR A 127 -27.32 17.14 13.10
N ASN A 128 -26.99 17.59 14.32
CA ASN A 128 -25.89 17.05 15.11
C ASN A 128 -26.05 15.58 15.50
N LEU A 129 -27.28 15.16 15.83
CA LEU A 129 -27.56 13.76 16.14
C LEU A 129 -27.40 12.91 14.88
N VAL A 130 -27.95 13.37 13.75
CA VAL A 130 -27.85 12.66 12.47
C VAL A 130 -26.40 12.59 12.00
N TRP A 131 -25.65 13.68 12.12
CA TRP A 131 -24.22 13.74 11.84
C TRP A 131 -23.43 12.74 12.68
N ALA A 132 -23.67 12.73 14.01
CA ALA A 132 -22.98 11.82 14.92
C ALA A 132 -23.29 10.36 14.58
N LEU A 133 -24.56 10.03 14.31
CA LEU A 133 -24.97 8.69 13.92
C LEU A 133 -24.39 8.26 12.57
N ALA A 134 -24.45 9.12 11.55
CA ALA A 134 -23.93 8.84 10.21
C ALA A 134 -22.41 8.65 10.25
N THR A 135 -21.68 9.58 10.88
CA THR A 135 -20.22 9.52 11.00
C THR A 135 -19.78 8.30 11.79
N SER A 136 -20.43 8.02 12.93
CA SER A 136 -20.13 6.84 13.74
C SER A 136 -20.40 5.54 12.96
N THR A 137 -21.50 5.49 12.21
CA THR A 137 -21.85 4.33 11.38
C THR A 137 -20.80 4.10 10.29
N VAL A 138 -20.44 5.15 9.55
CA VAL A 138 -19.41 5.08 8.49
C VAL A 138 -18.08 4.61 9.09
N PHE A 139 -17.67 5.19 10.22
CA PHE A 139 -16.42 4.85 10.89
C PHE A 139 -16.41 3.40 11.38
N THR A 140 -17.44 2.97 12.11
CA THR A 140 -17.56 1.61 12.64
C THR A 140 -17.62 0.56 11.53
N VAL A 141 -18.40 0.81 10.47
CA VAL A 141 -18.46 -0.09 9.31
C VAL A 141 -17.12 -0.17 8.60
N SER A 142 -16.44 0.97 8.41
CA SER A 142 -15.12 1.01 7.76
C SER A 142 -14.08 0.23 8.57
N LEU A 143 -14.05 0.39 9.89
CA LEU A 143 -13.17 -0.38 10.78
C LEU A 143 -13.49 -1.88 10.75
N GLY A 144 -14.76 -2.27 10.86
CA GLY A 144 -15.16 -3.68 10.84
C GLY A 144 -14.80 -4.35 9.52
N MET A 145 -15.03 -3.68 8.40
CA MET A 145 -14.65 -4.17 7.09
C MET A 145 -13.13 -4.21 6.90
N LEU A 146 -12.40 -3.19 7.36
CA LEU A 146 -10.94 -3.19 7.37
C LEU A 146 -10.39 -4.39 8.14
N ALA A 147 -10.87 -4.63 9.35
CA ALA A 147 -10.47 -5.78 10.16
C ALA A 147 -10.72 -7.11 9.43
N LYS A 148 -11.88 -7.25 8.77
CA LYS A 148 -12.20 -8.41 7.93
C LYS A 148 -11.21 -8.61 6.78
N TYR A 149 -10.84 -7.53 6.08
CA TYR A 149 -9.90 -7.62 4.96
C TYR A 149 -8.47 -7.93 5.42
N ILE A 150 -8.02 -7.33 6.52
CA ILE A 150 -6.75 -7.65 7.18
C ILE A 150 -6.70 -9.13 7.58
N TYR A 151 -7.77 -9.65 8.18
CA TYR A 151 -7.88 -11.06 8.56
C TYR A 151 -7.73 -12.00 7.35
N ASN A 152 -8.34 -11.63 6.22
CA ASN A 152 -8.22 -12.37 4.95
C ASN A 152 -6.91 -12.11 4.19
N ARG A 153 -5.93 -11.42 4.82
CA ARG A 153 -4.66 -11.01 4.21
C ARG A 153 -4.85 -10.19 2.94
N ASP A 154 -5.93 -9.43 2.82
CA ASP A 154 -6.17 -8.49 1.73
C ASP A 154 -5.99 -7.06 2.25
N TYR A 155 -4.74 -6.61 2.33
CA TYR A 155 -4.44 -5.35 2.98
C TYR A 155 -4.74 -4.14 2.07
N PRO A 156 -5.31 -3.04 2.60
CA PRO A 156 -5.64 -1.88 1.78
C PRO A 156 -4.43 -1.25 1.08
N TRP A 157 -3.26 -1.23 1.71
CA TRP A 157 -2.06 -0.66 1.09
C TRP A 157 -1.57 -1.43 -0.14
N ARG A 158 -1.96 -2.70 -0.30
CA ARG A 158 -1.57 -3.54 -1.45
C ARG A 158 -2.09 -3.06 -2.80
N VAL A 159 -3.09 -2.19 -2.79
CA VAL A 159 -3.53 -1.51 -4.01
C VAL A 159 -2.33 -0.80 -4.66
N TRP A 160 -1.56 -0.07 -3.85
CA TRP A 160 -0.40 0.71 -4.29
C TRP A 160 0.92 -0.05 -4.15
N LEU A 161 1.10 -0.72 -3.01
CA LEU A 161 2.34 -1.41 -2.64
C LEU A 161 2.08 -2.90 -2.47
N ASP A 162 2.10 -3.65 -3.58
CA ASP A 162 1.98 -5.11 -3.53
C ASP A 162 3.32 -5.74 -3.11
N GLU A 163 3.43 -6.14 -1.85
CA GLU A 163 4.65 -6.73 -1.28
C GLU A 163 4.77 -8.23 -1.55
N ARG A 164 3.75 -8.89 -2.12
CA ARG A 164 3.77 -10.35 -2.36
C ARG A 164 4.94 -10.81 -3.22
N PRO A 165 5.31 -10.13 -4.32
CA PRO A 165 6.48 -10.52 -5.13
C PRO A 165 7.78 -10.47 -4.33
N ILE A 166 7.90 -9.51 -3.42
CA ILE A 166 9.07 -9.36 -2.55
C ILE A 166 9.12 -10.52 -1.55
N VAL A 167 8.00 -10.83 -0.90
CA VAL A 167 7.90 -11.95 0.06
C VAL A 167 8.17 -13.30 -0.63
N GLU A 168 7.66 -13.51 -1.84
CA GLU A 168 7.89 -14.72 -2.63
C GLU A 168 9.35 -14.84 -3.06
N TYR A 169 9.95 -13.76 -3.53
CA TYR A 169 11.38 -13.71 -3.85
C TYR A 169 12.24 -14.10 -2.63
N TRP A 170 11.97 -13.51 -1.47
CA TRP A 170 12.70 -13.83 -0.24
C TRP A 170 12.48 -15.26 0.25
N ARG A 171 11.27 -15.82 0.10
CA ARG A 171 11.01 -17.24 0.40
C ARG A 171 11.75 -18.18 -0.55
N GLY A 172 11.79 -17.85 -1.84
CA GLY A 172 12.56 -18.60 -2.84
C GLY A 172 14.06 -18.54 -2.53
N PHE A 173 14.56 -17.34 -2.23
CA PHE A 173 15.95 -17.11 -1.84
C PHE A 173 16.33 -17.87 -0.56
N SER A 174 15.50 -17.80 0.48
CA SER A 174 15.75 -18.54 1.73
C SER A 174 15.74 -20.05 1.47
N ASN A 175 14.79 -20.57 0.71
CA ASN A 175 14.75 -22.00 0.40
C ASN A 175 15.98 -22.45 -0.42
N TYR A 176 16.45 -21.61 -1.35
CA TYR A 176 17.69 -21.88 -2.10
C TYR A 176 18.92 -21.90 -1.19
N TYR A 177 19.12 -20.85 -0.38
CA TYR A 177 20.31 -20.75 0.48
C TYR A 177 20.30 -21.75 1.64
N PHE A 178 19.16 -22.01 2.28
CA PHE A 178 19.09 -22.98 3.38
C PHE A 178 19.14 -24.44 2.93
N HIS A 179 18.81 -24.77 1.68
CA HIS A 179 18.92 -26.15 1.18
C HIS A 179 20.20 -26.43 0.37
N VAL A 180 20.69 -25.45 -0.40
CA VAL A 180 21.84 -25.66 -1.30
C VAL A 180 23.16 -25.32 -0.62
N LEU A 181 23.22 -24.24 0.15
CA LEU A 181 24.47 -23.77 0.77
C LEU A 181 25.01 -24.75 1.82
N PRO A 182 24.24 -25.25 2.81
CA PRO A 182 24.79 -26.16 3.82
C PRO A 182 25.16 -27.52 3.23
N ARG A 183 24.41 -28.05 2.25
CA ARG A 183 24.78 -29.33 1.61
C ARG A 183 26.08 -29.23 0.83
N THR A 184 26.28 -28.13 0.11
CA THR A 184 27.47 -27.93 -0.71
C THR A 184 28.69 -27.63 0.16
N VAL A 185 28.55 -26.71 1.12
CA VAL A 185 29.62 -26.38 2.09
C VAL A 185 29.99 -27.58 2.96
N MET A 186 29.02 -28.37 3.44
CA MET A 186 29.31 -29.56 4.23
C MET A 186 30.01 -30.65 3.39
N ARG A 187 29.61 -30.84 2.12
CA ARG A 187 30.22 -31.85 1.24
C ARG A 187 31.66 -31.51 0.84
N TYR A 188 31.94 -30.23 0.58
CA TYR A 188 33.32 -29.78 0.31
C TYR A 188 34.15 -29.64 1.58
N GLY A 189 33.55 -29.20 2.69
CA GLY A 189 34.21 -29.13 4.00
C GLY A 189 34.66 -30.49 4.49
N ILE A 190 33.83 -31.54 4.38
CA ILE A 190 34.21 -32.92 4.73
C ILE A 190 35.37 -33.39 3.84
N ARG A 191 35.30 -33.18 2.52
CA ARG A 191 36.38 -33.58 1.59
C ARG A 191 37.70 -32.91 1.90
N LEU A 192 37.67 -31.61 2.21
CA LEU A 192 38.87 -30.85 2.60
C LEU A 192 39.44 -31.39 3.92
N LEU A 193 38.59 -31.62 4.92
CA LEU A 193 39.00 -32.17 6.21
C LEU A 193 39.61 -33.57 6.07
N THR A 194 39.00 -34.45 5.26
CA THR A 194 39.54 -35.78 4.98
C THR A 194 40.88 -35.70 4.25
N ALA A 195 41.03 -34.82 3.26
CA ALA A 195 42.31 -34.63 2.57
C ALA A 195 43.42 -34.13 3.51
N MET A 196 43.10 -33.20 4.42
CA MET A 196 44.04 -32.71 5.42
C MET A 196 44.46 -33.81 6.40
N LEU A 197 43.52 -34.65 6.86
CA LEU A 197 43.80 -35.81 7.71
C LEU A 197 44.65 -36.87 7.00
N SER A 198 44.36 -37.17 5.73
CA SER A 198 45.17 -38.12 4.95
C SER A 198 46.59 -37.61 4.73
N LEU A 199 46.75 -36.30 4.47
CA LEU A 199 48.07 -35.69 4.32
C LEU A 199 48.85 -35.71 5.65
N SER A 200 48.21 -35.42 6.79
CA SER A 200 48.89 -35.48 8.08
C SER A 200 49.36 -36.89 8.43
N ILE A 201 48.54 -37.92 8.15
CA ILE A 201 48.91 -39.32 8.36
C ILE A 201 50.08 -39.72 7.45
N PHE A 202 50.05 -39.32 6.17
CA PHE A 202 51.12 -39.59 5.21
C PHE A 202 52.45 -38.95 5.63
N LEU A 203 52.43 -37.69 6.06
CA LEU A 203 53.60 -36.98 6.53
C LEU A 203 54.18 -37.64 7.79
N GLN A 204 53.33 -38.00 8.75
CA GLN A 204 53.77 -38.67 9.96
C GLN A 204 54.41 -40.04 9.68
N SER A 205 53.80 -40.84 8.79
CA SER A 205 54.38 -42.11 8.37
C SER A 205 55.70 -41.94 7.61
N SER A 206 55.82 -40.89 6.79
CA SER A 206 57.06 -40.60 6.06
C SER A 206 58.20 -40.17 6.99
N ILE A 207 57.87 -39.45 8.07
CA ILE A 207 58.83 -39.08 9.13
C ILE A 207 59.27 -40.32 9.91
N GLU A 208 58.32 -41.15 10.36
CA GLU A 208 58.63 -42.39 11.10
C GLU A 208 59.46 -43.37 10.26
N ASN A 209 59.20 -43.47 8.96
CA ASN A 209 59.95 -44.35 8.05
C ASN A 209 61.28 -43.73 7.56
N GLY A 210 61.39 -42.40 7.49
CA GLY A 210 62.59 -41.69 7.06
C GLY A 210 63.67 -41.59 8.15
N ILE A 211 63.25 -41.46 9.42
CA ILE A 211 64.15 -41.41 10.59
C ILE A 211 64.91 -42.74 10.80
N LEU A 212 64.45 -43.85 10.20
CA LEU A 212 65.16 -45.13 10.28
C LEU A 212 66.30 -45.28 9.26
N SER A 213 66.60 -44.27 8.43
CA SER A 213 67.61 -44.40 7.36
C SER A 213 68.96 -43.70 7.60
N GLU A 214 69.09 -42.80 8.58
CA GLU A 214 70.34 -42.05 8.80
C GLU A 214 71.28 -42.65 9.87
N ASP A 215 70.81 -43.55 10.73
CA ASP A 215 71.64 -44.11 11.82
C ASP A 215 72.53 -45.31 11.43
N GLN A 216 72.62 -45.67 10.14
CA GLN A 216 73.47 -46.81 9.69
C GLN A 216 74.75 -46.43 8.92
N GLN A 217 75.15 -45.15 8.85
CA GLN A 217 76.33 -44.73 8.07
C GLN A 217 77.51 -44.13 8.86
N SER A 218 77.59 -44.27 10.19
CA SER A 218 78.74 -43.77 10.96
C SER A 218 79.53 -44.85 11.72
N SER A 219 79.86 -45.96 11.05
CA SER A 219 80.87 -46.90 11.56
C SER A 219 81.75 -47.45 10.44
N GLU A 220 82.63 -46.60 9.92
CA GLU A 220 83.95 -46.97 9.36
C GLU A 220 84.98 -45.91 9.73
#